data_AF-A0A2N2E9S9-F1
#
_entry.id   AF-A0A2N2E9S9-F1
#
_cell.length_a   1.000
_cell.length_b   1.000
_cell.length_c   1.000
_cell.angle_alpha   90.00
_cell.angle_beta   90.00
_cell.angle_gamma   90.00
#
_symmetry.space_group_name_H-M   'P 1'
#
loop_
_entity.id
_entity.type
_entity.pdbx_description
1 polymer ?
#
loop_
_entity_poly.entity_id
_entity_poly.type
_entity_poly.pdbx_seq_one_letter_code
_entity_poly.pdbx_strand_id
1 'polypeptide(L)'
;MKINPFFDDNTFVAMLIDSIENEPGELNLVLAEYKERGYLRANFRGLSFALKLKSEIPTVICSYENEKYFFENFSEEFRALMAKKNVGFLRLPFVPETLVAKYKELSQGKKVVDELAIEINRINSFEKEMGMIQHSVSSFFEIDSDFAREKILAAVVKAREIGLLGSDSEVAMQIKGFRYQQKNSFFAGKFFPGVFCDLESTLIINGQVHNGMLRFLERLSESNSITLWTGGDIECFQQLLLEYNIFWKLVSKRDFFGAEVEKAFDDEDFHVFYEKYGIKVREFVKI
;
A
#
# COMPACT_ATOMS: atom_id res chain seq x y z
N MET A 1 -0.44 20.42 27.25
CA MET A 1 -0.22 19.07 26.72
C MET A 1 0.57 18.25 27.76
N LYS A 2 -0.08 17.34 28.49
CA LYS A 2 0.61 16.34 29.32
C LYS A 2 0.56 15.02 28.56
N ILE A 3 1.55 14.76 27.72
CA ILE A 3 1.79 13.40 27.22
C ILE A 3 2.51 12.70 28.36
N ASN A 4 1.90 11.65 28.92
CA ASN A 4 2.53 10.85 29.96
C ASN A 4 2.79 9.46 29.34
N PRO A 5 3.88 9.30 28.58
CA PRO A 5 4.12 8.05 27.92
C PRO A 5 4.78 7.08 28.90
N PHE A 6 4.02 6.12 29.39
CA PHE A 6 4.62 4.87 29.88
C PHE A 6 4.87 3.99 28.66
N PHE A 7 6.12 3.91 28.23
CA PHE A 7 6.56 2.93 27.24
C PHE A 7 7.35 1.85 27.99
N ASP A 8 6.85 0.61 27.95
CA ASP A 8 7.58 -0.58 28.39
C ASP A 8 8.57 -1.01 27.27
N ASP A 9 9.46 -1.98 27.51
CA ASP A 9 10.55 -2.36 26.59
C ASP A 9 10.13 -3.31 25.45
N ASN A 10 8.83 -3.39 25.13
CA ASN A 10 8.30 -4.25 24.07
C ASN A 10 8.10 -3.48 22.74
N THR A 11 8.02 -4.16 21.60
CA THR A 11 7.86 -3.50 20.29
C THR A 11 6.50 -2.80 20.17
N PHE A 12 6.45 -1.47 20.24
CA PHE A 12 5.20 -0.70 20.16
C PHE A 12 4.97 -0.07 18.79
N VAL A 13 3.70 0.00 18.37
CA VAL A 13 3.22 0.96 17.36
C VAL A 13 2.18 1.85 18.01
N ALA A 14 2.55 3.08 18.35
CA ALA A 14 1.60 4.07 18.81
C ALA A 14 1.09 4.87 17.61
N MET A 15 -0.22 5.03 17.50
CA MET A 15 -0.85 5.84 16.46
C MET A 15 -1.49 7.06 17.14
N LEU A 16 -1.21 8.27 16.68
CA LEU A 16 -1.95 9.44 17.13
C LEU A 16 -3.08 9.74 16.14
N ILE A 17 -4.29 9.97 16.66
CA ILE A 17 -5.49 10.32 15.92
C ILE A 17 -6.14 11.46 16.70
N ASP A 18 -6.33 12.64 16.12
CA ASP A 18 -7.21 13.69 16.68
C ASP A 18 -8.64 13.12 16.82
N SER A 19 -9.33 13.27 17.97
CA SER A 19 -10.69 12.72 18.06
C SER A 19 -11.65 13.57 17.24
N ILE A 20 -12.59 12.89 16.59
CA ILE A 20 -13.67 13.51 15.82
C ILE A 20 -14.76 14.09 16.75
N GLU A 21 -14.71 13.77 18.06
CA GLU A 21 -15.80 14.02 19.00
C GLU A 21 -15.50 15.02 20.13
N ASN A 22 -14.24 15.44 20.35
CA ASN A 22 -13.89 16.43 21.38
C ASN A 22 -13.34 17.73 20.77
N GLU A 23 -13.27 18.78 21.60
CA GLU A 23 -12.87 20.13 21.21
C GLU A 23 -11.60 20.18 20.34
N PRO A 24 -11.53 21.10 19.34
CA PRO A 24 -10.35 21.27 18.52
C PRO A 24 -9.09 21.48 19.38
N GLY A 25 -8.15 20.53 19.36
CA GLY A 25 -6.90 20.60 20.12
C GLY A 25 -6.56 19.40 21.01
N GLU A 26 -7.44 18.40 21.13
CA GLU A 26 -7.14 17.15 21.83
C GLU A 26 -6.56 16.07 20.90
N LEU A 27 -5.22 15.97 20.87
CA LEU A 27 -4.52 14.83 20.26
C LEU A 27 -4.88 13.53 21.01
N ASN A 28 -5.62 12.61 20.38
CA ASN A 28 -5.88 11.30 20.98
C ASN A 28 -4.76 10.33 20.58
N LEU A 29 -4.12 9.73 21.57
CA LEU A 29 -3.15 8.67 21.35
C LEU A 29 -3.92 7.35 21.23
N VAL A 30 -4.06 6.83 20.03
CA VAL A 30 -4.54 5.47 19.79
C VAL A 30 -3.34 4.51 19.80
N LEU A 31 -3.11 3.93 20.95
CA LEU A 31 -2.14 2.85 21.11
C LEU A 31 -2.63 1.62 20.34
N ALA A 32 -1.95 1.24 19.26
CA ALA A 32 -2.14 -0.03 18.59
C ALA A 32 -1.11 -1.01 19.13
N GLU A 33 -1.38 -1.56 20.32
CA GLU A 33 -0.45 -2.47 21.00
C GLU A 33 -0.13 -3.72 20.19
N TYR A 34 1.15 -4.08 20.18
CA TYR A 34 1.61 -5.43 19.87
C TYR A 34 1.38 -6.28 21.11
N LYS A 35 0.42 -7.21 21.05
CA LYS A 35 0.20 -8.17 22.15
C LYS A 35 0.91 -9.48 21.81
N GLU A 36 2.13 -9.68 22.29
CA GLU A 36 2.75 -11.02 22.32
C GLU A 36 2.88 -11.54 23.75
N ARG A 37 2.02 -12.51 24.08
CA ARG A 37 2.43 -13.77 24.74
C ARG A 37 1.44 -14.85 24.30
N GLY A 38 1.88 -15.72 23.38
CA GLY A 38 1.24 -17.02 23.12
C GLY A 38 0.30 -17.16 21.92
N TYR A 39 0.09 -16.11 21.11
CA TYR A 39 -0.66 -16.23 19.85
C TYR A 39 0.18 -15.74 18.67
N LEU A 40 0.15 -16.52 17.59
CA LEU A 40 0.88 -16.33 16.32
C LEU A 40 1.05 -14.85 15.93
N ARG A 41 2.29 -14.48 15.57
CA ARG A 41 2.76 -13.19 15.00
C ARG A 41 1.90 -12.57 13.87
N ALA A 42 0.89 -13.29 13.37
CA ALA A 42 0.12 -12.97 12.18
C ALA A 42 -1.04 -11.96 12.39
N ASN A 43 -1.23 -11.39 13.58
CA ASN A 43 -2.43 -10.61 13.91
C ASN A 43 -2.16 -9.13 14.27
N PHE A 44 -1.13 -8.50 13.70
CA PHE A 44 -0.99 -7.04 13.84
C PHE A 44 -2.09 -6.32 13.04
N ARG A 45 -3.19 -5.97 13.71
CA ARG A 45 -4.34 -5.27 13.09
C ARG A 45 -4.22 -3.75 13.09
N GLY A 46 -3.16 -3.19 13.69
CA GLY A 46 -2.96 -1.75 13.83
C GLY A 46 -2.96 -1.01 12.50
N LEU A 47 -2.17 -1.49 11.53
CA LEU A 47 -2.12 -0.88 10.18
C LEU A 47 -3.44 -1.03 9.43
N SER A 48 -4.06 -2.21 9.49
CA SER A 48 -5.37 -2.44 8.85
C SER A 48 -6.47 -1.55 9.43
N PHE A 49 -6.46 -1.33 10.75
CA PHE A 49 -7.37 -0.38 11.40
C PHE A 49 -7.08 1.05 10.95
N ALA A 50 -5.82 1.46 10.92
CA ALA A 50 -5.39 2.78 10.47
C ALA A 50 -5.77 3.10 9.03
N LEU A 51 -5.70 2.08 8.15
CA LEU A 51 -6.13 2.20 6.77
C LEU A 51 -7.63 2.46 6.67
N LYS A 52 -8.44 1.83 7.54
CA LYS A 52 -9.90 1.98 7.61
C LYS A 52 -10.36 3.27 8.27
N LEU A 53 -9.50 3.96 9.01
CA LEU A 53 -9.82 5.28 9.53
C LEU A 53 -10.09 6.22 8.36
N LYS A 54 -11.34 6.65 8.26
CA LYS A 54 -11.74 7.78 7.43
C LYS A 54 -11.30 9.02 8.16
N SER A 55 -10.17 9.59 7.79
CA SER A 55 -9.87 10.91 8.30
C SER A 55 -8.84 11.64 7.46
N GLU A 56 -9.14 12.91 7.23
CA GLU A 56 -8.17 13.96 6.93
C GLU A 56 -7.30 14.30 8.16
N ILE A 57 -7.52 13.61 9.28
CA ILE A 57 -6.83 13.81 10.55
C ILE A 57 -5.37 13.38 10.40
N PRO A 58 -4.42 14.24 10.79
CA PRO A 58 -3.01 13.87 10.81
C PRO A 58 -2.74 12.67 11.72
N THR A 59 -2.05 11.67 11.17
CA THR A 59 -1.74 10.42 11.83
C THR A 59 -0.23 10.24 11.87
N VAL A 60 0.34 10.12 13.07
CA VAL A 60 1.75 9.80 13.26
C VAL A 60 1.87 8.37 13.78
N ILE A 61 2.59 7.54 13.05
CA ILE A 61 2.97 6.18 13.42
C ILE A 61 4.29 6.27 14.18
N CYS A 62 4.32 5.79 15.41
CA CYS A 62 5.49 5.83 16.28
C CYS A 62 5.94 4.40 16.62
N SER A 63 7.21 4.03 16.40
CA SER A 63 7.71 2.70 16.76
C SER A 63 9.18 2.66 17.15
N TYR A 64 9.59 1.72 18.01
CA TYR A 64 11.00 1.44 18.30
C TYR A 64 11.74 0.83 17.10
N GLU A 65 11.00 0.11 16.26
CA GLU A 65 11.51 -0.40 14.98
C GLU A 65 11.71 0.76 14.00
N ASN A 66 12.56 0.56 13.00
CA ASN A 66 12.74 1.52 11.92
C ASN A 66 11.71 1.29 10.79
N GLU A 67 11.64 2.21 9.83
CA GLU A 67 10.75 2.08 8.67
C GLU A 67 11.03 0.80 7.86
N LYS A 68 12.31 0.42 7.74
CA LYS A 68 12.74 -0.78 7.02
C LYS A 68 12.03 -2.03 7.54
N TYR A 69 11.92 -2.20 8.86
CA TYR A 69 11.17 -3.31 9.45
C TYR A 69 9.73 -3.38 8.95
N PHE A 70 9.03 -2.25 8.86
CA PHE A 70 7.65 -2.21 8.36
C PHE A 70 7.56 -2.47 6.86
N PHE A 71 8.51 -1.96 6.07
CA PHE A 71 8.59 -2.28 4.64
C PHE A 71 8.94 -3.74 4.36
N GLU A 72 9.62 -4.44 5.27
CA GLU A 72 9.91 -5.88 5.15
C GLU A 72 8.74 -6.76 5.58
N ASN A 73 8.05 -6.41 6.66
CA ASN A 73 7.07 -7.30 7.31
C ASN A 73 5.61 -6.95 7.02
N PHE A 74 5.32 -5.71 6.61
CA PHE A 74 3.97 -5.16 6.39
C PHE A 74 3.94 -4.25 5.16
N SER A 75 4.69 -4.63 4.13
CA SER A 75 5.09 -3.76 3.02
C SER A 75 3.89 -3.05 2.38
N GLU A 76 2.81 -3.77 2.09
CA GLU A 76 1.66 -3.24 1.36
C GLU A 76 0.81 -2.32 2.23
N GLU A 77 0.41 -2.76 3.42
CA GLU A 77 -0.41 -1.95 4.32
C GLU A 77 0.35 -0.70 4.78
N PHE A 78 1.65 -0.84 5.10
CA PHE A 78 2.47 0.29 5.51
C PHE A 78 2.69 1.27 4.37
N ARG A 79 2.97 0.79 3.15
CA ARG A 79 3.06 1.64 1.94
C ARG A 79 1.78 2.42 1.70
N ALA A 80 0.63 1.75 1.72
CA ALA A 80 -0.66 2.40 1.48
C ALA A 80 -1.04 3.40 2.58
N LEU A 81 -0.63 3.14 3.82
CA LEU A 81 -0.85 4.09 4.91
C LEU A 81 0.08 5.31 4.74
N MET A 82 1.37 5.08 4.49
CA MET A 82 2.35 6.13 4.21
C MET A 82 2.09 6.84 2.88
N ALA A 83 1.24 6.33 1.99
CA ALA A 83 0.82 7.00 0.77
C ALA A 83 -0.17 8.15 1.02
N LYS A 84 -0.83 8.17 2.19
CA LYS A 84 -1.76 9.24 2.55
C LYS A 84 -1.00 10.54 2.90
N LYS A 85 -1.53 11.69 2.46
CA LYS A 85 -0.94 13.03 2.69
C LYS A 85 -0.78 13.41 4.16
N ASN A 86 -1.65 12.87 5.01
CA ASN A 86 -1.75 13.18 6.42
C ASN A 86 -1.11 12.12 7.32
N VAL A 87 -0.38 11.15 6.76
CA VAL A 87 0.30 10.10 7.53
C VAL A 87 1.82 10.33 7.52
N GLY A 88 2.43 10.18 8.69
CA GLY A 88 3.88 10.16 8.85
C GLY A 88 4.36 9.10 9.83
N PHE A 89 5.66 8.88 9.86
CA PHE A 89 6.33 7.93 10.75
C PHE A 89 7.37 8.64 11.62
N LEU A 90 7.55 8.18 12.86
CA LEU A 90 8.61 8.57 13.77
C LEU A 90 9.18 7.35 14.49
N ARG A 91 10.51 7.23 14.50
CA ARG A 91 11.20 6.20 15.27
C ARG A 91 11.40 6.64 16.71
N LEU A 92 11.07 5.76 17.65
CA LEU A 92 11.34 5.90 19.08
C LEU A 92 12.78 5.47 19.42
N PRO A 93 13.39 6.06 20.46
CA PRO A 93 12.87 7.19 21.23
C PRO A 93 12.99 8.51 20.45
N PHE A 94 12.06 9.44 20.68
CA PHE A 94 12.12 10.82 20.21
C PHE A 94 11.75 11.78 21.33
N VAL A 95 12.13 13.06 21.19
CA VAL A 95 11.67 14.12 22.08
C VAL A 95 10.24 14.58 21.70
N PRO A 96 9.35 14.92 22.66
CA PRO A 96 7.96 15.26 22.37
C PRO A 96 7.77 16.37 21.32
N GLU A 97 8.71 17.30 21.22
CA GLU A 97 8.71 18.38 20.23
C GLU A 97 8.76 17.84 18.80
N THR A 98 9.49 16.74 18.56
CA THR A 98 9.55 16.07 17.25
C THR A 98 8.18 15.59 16.81
N LEU A 99 7.41 15.03 17.74
CA LEU A 99 6.06 14.57 17.46
C LEU A 99 5.13 15.72 17.10
N VAL A 100 5.18 16.81 17.86
CA VAL A 100 4.38 18.02 17.59
C VAL A 100 4.75 18.64 16.25
N ALA A 101 6.04 18.70 15.93
CA ALA A 101 6.52 19.19 14.64
C ALA A 101 6.00 18.33 13.49
N LYS A 102 6.10 17.00 13.60
CA LYS A 102 5.60 16.08 12.58
C LYS A 102 4.08 16.17 12.41
N TYR A 103 3.34 16.27 13.52
CA TYR A 103 1.89 16.45 13.47
C TYR A 103 1.52 17.72 12.70
N LYS A 104 2.13 18.87 13.04
CA LYS A 104 1.89 20.15 12.36
C LYS A 104 2.25 20.11 10.87
N GLU A 105 3.34 19.44 10.51
CA GLU A 105 3.73 19.22 9.12
C GLU A 105 2.61 18.47 8.36
N LEU A 106 2.09 17.38 8.93
CA LEU A 106 1.03 16.58 8.34
C LEU A 106 -0.31 17.33 8.27
N SER A 107 -0.63 18.16 9.27
CA SER A 107 -1.81 19.04 9.25
C SER A 107 -1.81 20.03 8.09
N GLN A 108 -0.63 20.41 7.58
CA GLN A 108 -0.54 21.30 6.43
C GLN A 108 -0.87 20.60 5.10
N GLY A 109 -0.94 19.25 5.09
CA GLY A 109 -1.32 18.48 3.91
C GLY A 109 -0.38 18.65 2.70
N LYS A 110 0.87 19.03 2.93
CA LYS A 110 1.86 19.32 1.88
C LYS A 110 2.33 18.09 1.12
N LYS A 111 2.26 16.92 1.77
CA LYS A 111 2.70 15.65 1.20
C LYS A 111 1.78 15.24 0.05
N VAL A 112 2.38 14.86 -1.07
CA VAL A 112 1.66 14.33 -2.24
C VAL A 112 1.10 12.95 -1.92
N VAL A 113 -0.14 12.70 -2.36
CA VAL A 113 -0.78 11.40 -2.20
C VAL A 113 -0.23 10.43 -3.25
N ASP A 114 0.19 9.23 -2.82
CA ASP A 114 0.52 8.14 -3.73
C ASP A 114 -0.72 7.27 -3.98
N GLU A 115 -1.53 7.69 -4.94
CA GLU A 115 -2.79 7.01 -5.29
C GLU A 115 -2.59 5.55 -5.67
N LEU A 116 -1.43 5.25 -6.25
CA LEU A 116 -1.13 3.93 -6.75
C LEU A 116 -0.78 2.95 -5.61
N ALA A 117 -0.04 3.38 -4.60
CA ALA A 117 0.18 2.57 -3.41
C ALA A 117 -1.13 2.26 -2.67
N ILE A 118 -2.05 3.23 -2.60
CA ILE A 118 -3.39 3.02 -2.03
C ILE A 118 -4.17 2.00 -2.86
N GLU A 119 -4.13 2.12 -4.18
CA GLU A 119 -4.85 1.24 -5.09
C GLU A 119 -4.33 -0.20 -5.07
N ILE A 120 -3.01 -0.41 -4.98
CA ILE A 120 -2.41 -1.74 -4.84
C ILE A 120 -2.91 -2.43 -3.57
N ASN A 121 -2.84 -1.74 -2.43
CA ASN A 121 -3.35 -2.31 -1.19
C ASN A 121 -4.85 -2.62 -1.26
N ARG A 122 -5.63 -1.80 -1.96
CA ARG A 122 -7.06 -2.06 -2.20
C ARG A 122 -7.26 -3.35 -3.00
N ILE A 123 -6.51 -3.54 -4.09
CA ILE A 123 -6.56 -4.75 -4.92
C ILE A 123 -6.16 -5.97 -4.10
N ASN A 124 -5.02 -5.92 -3.40
CA ASN A 124 -4.53 -7.06 -2.64
C ASN A 124 -5.46 -7.43 -1.46
N SER A 125 -6.03 -6.42 -0.80
CA SER A 125 -7.05 -6.63 0.24
C SER A 125 -8.29 -7.31 -0.35
N PHE A 126 -8.77 -6.84 -1.50
CA PHE A 126 -9.90 -7.44 -2.21
C PHE A 126 -9.60 -8.88 -2.62
N GLU A 127 -8.43 -9.17 -3.19
CA GLU A 127 -8.03 -10.52 -3.59
C GLU A 127 -7.96 -11.47 -2.40
N LYS A 128 -7.38 -11.01 -1.29
CA LYS A 128 -7.30 -11.79 -0.05
C LYS A 128 -8.69 -12.10 0.50
N GLU A 129 -9.57 -11.11 0.56
CA GLU A 129 -10.95 -11.29 1.02
C GLU A 129 -11.75 -12.20 0.09
N MET A 130 -11.63 -12.03 -1.23
CA MET A 130 -12.24 -12.91 -2.22
C MET A 130 -11.72 -14.35 -2.13
N GLY A 131 -10.42 -14.54 -1.94
CA GLY A 131 -9.83 -15.86 -1.74
C GLY A 131 -10.39 -16.56 -0.50
N MET A 132 -10.54 -15.83 0.61
CA MET A 132 -11.18 -16.37 1.83
C MET A 132 -12.66 -16.72 1.60
N ILE A 133 -13.41 -15.85 0.92
CA ILE A 133 -14.81 -16.09 0.59
C ILE A 133 -14.93 -17.33 -0.29
N GLN A 134 -14.19 -17.40 -1.40
CA GLN A 134 -14.20 -18.53 -2.32
C GLN A 134 -13.83 -19.84 -1.61
N HIS A 135 -12.77 -19.84 -0.79
CA HIS A 135 -12.38 -21.02 -0.03
C HIS A 135 -13.48 -21.48 0.95
N SER A 136 -14.25 -20.56 1.51
CA SER A 136 -15.34 -20.89 2.44
C SER A 136 -16.56 -21.54 1.77
N VAL A 137 -16.72 -21.39 0.44
CA VAL A 137 -17.89 -21.91 -0.29
C VAL A 137 -17.58 -22.81 -1.49
N SER A 138 -16.31 -23.08 -1.77
CA SER A 138 -15.88 -23.85 -2.95
C SER A 138 -16.56 -25.22 -3.04
N SER A 139 -16.64 -25.95 -1.94
CA SER A 139 -17.27 -27.28 -1.87
C SER A 139 -18.80 -27.25 -1.94
N PHE A 140 -19.45 -26.11 -1.70
CA PHE A 140 -20.91 -26.01 -1.73
C PHE A 140 -21.47 -25.75 -3.12
N PHE A 141 -20.65 -25.29 -4.08
CA PHE A 141 -21.10 -25.00 -5.45
C PHE A 141 -21.52 -26.23 -6.27
N GLU A 142 -21.20 -27.44 -5.80
CA GLU A 142 -21.53 -28.72 -6.47
C GLU A 142 -22.64 -29.49 -5.75
N ILE A 143 -23.10 -28.99 -4.59
CA ILE A 143 -24.07 -29.68 -3.74
C ILE A 143 -25.44 -29.00 -3.88
N ASP A 144 -26.44 -29.73 -4.38
CA ASP A 144 -27.82 -29.24 -4.40
C ASP A 144 -28.51 -29.54 -3.05
N SER A 145 -28.34 -28.64 -2.09
CA SER A 145 -28.99 -28.71 -0.78
C SER A 145 -29.32 -27.31 -0.26
N ASP A 146 -30.37 -27.20 0.56
CA ASP A 146 -30.75 -25.91 1.15
C ASP A 146 -29.62 -25.33 2.03
N PHE A 147 -28.88 -26.19 2.72
CA PHE A 147 -27.69 -25.79 3.48
C PHE A 147 -26.59 -25.18 2.58
N ALA A 148 -26.30 -25.80 1.42
CA ALA A 148 -25.34 -25.27 0.47
C ALA A 148 -25.80 -23.90 -0.08
N ARG A 149 -27.09 -23.76 -0.40
CA ARG A 149 -27.68 -22.48 -0.84
C ARG A 149 -27.54 -21.40 0.22
N GLU A 150 -27.78 -21.71 1.49
CA GLU A 150 -27.60 -20.78 2.61
C GLU A 150 -26.14 -20.31 2.74
N LYS A 151 -25.17 -21.23 2.63
CA LYS A 151 -23.74 -20.89 2.66
C LYS A 151 -23.33 -19.99 1.51
N ILE A 152 -23.81 -20.27 0.30
CA ILE A 152 -23.54 -19.44 -0.88
C ILE A 152 -24.16 -18.04 -0.69
N LEU A 153 -25.40 -17.94 -0.19
CA LEU A 153 -26.03 -16.65 0.09
C LEU A 153 -25.25 -15.84 1.13
N ALA A 154 -24.78 -16.47 2.21
CA ALA A 154 -23.94 -15.80 3.19
C ALA A 154 -22.61 -15.29 2.59
N ALA A 155 -22.01 -16.04 1.66
CA ALA A 155 -20.82 -15.60 0.92
C ALA A 155 -21.12 -14.44 -0.04
N VAL A 156 -22.28 -14.44 -0.70
CA VAL A 156 -22.75 -13.32 -1.54
C VAL A 156 -22.88 -12.04 -0.72
N VAL A 157 -23.44 -12.12 0.50
CA VAL A 157 -23.52 -10.96 1.41
C VAL A 157 -22.13 -10.41 1.74
N LYS A 158 -21.19 -11.28 2.13
CA LYS A 158 -19.80 -10.86 2.39
C LYS A 158 -19.11 -10.29 1.16
N ALA A 159 -19.34 -10.86 -0.01
CA ALA A 159 -18.77 -10.37 -1.26
C ALA A 159 -19.28 -8.97 -1.61
N ARG A 160 -20.54 -8.65 -1.29
CA ARG A 160 -21.10 -7.30 -1.46
C ARG A 160 -20.47 -6.29 -0.50
N GLU A 161 -20.16 -6.69 0.73
CA GLU A 161 -19.47 -5.82 1.71
C GLU A 161 -18.11 -5.34 1.20
N ILE A 162 -17.44 -6.14 0.34
CA ILE A 162 -16.14 -5.83 -0.26
C ILE A 162 -16.25 -5.23 -1.67
N GLY A 163 -17.48 -4.95 -2.13
CA GLY A 163 -17.75 -4.17 -3.33
C GLY A 163 -18.18 -4.95 -4.58
N LEU A 164 -18.48 -6.25 -4.49
CA LEU A 164 -19.07 -6.97 -5.64
C LEU A 164 -20.50 -6.47 -5.90
N LEU A 165 -20.78 -6.19 -7.17
CA LEU A 165 -22.08 -5.70 -7.64
C LEU A 165 -22.77 -6.76 -8.51
N GLY A 166 -24.10 -6.71 -8.55
CA GLY A 166 -24.95 -7.61 -9.34
C GLY A 166 -25.97 -8.38 -8.49
N SER A 167 -26.78 -9.16 -9.19
CA SER A 167 -27.72 -10.14 -8.62
C SER A 167 -26.98 -11.23 -7.84
N ASP A 168 -27.72 -11.97 -6.99
CA ASP A 168 -27.12 -13.05 -6.18
C ASP A 168 -26.47 -14.12 -7.07
N SER A 169 -27.06 -14.42 -8.23
CA SER A 169 -26.51 -15.36 -9.21
C SER A 169 -25.22 -14.84 -9.85
N GLU A 170 -25.18 -13.56 -10.24
CA GLU A 170 -23.98 -12.95 -10.81
C GLU A 170 -22.82 -12.91 -9.80
N VAL A 171 -23.10 -12.51 -8.56
CA VAL A 171 -22.09 -12.49 -7.50
C VAL A 171 -21.61 -13.90 -7.17
N ALA A 172 -22.51 -14.88 -7.08
CA ALA A 172 -22.12 -16.28 -6.87
C ALA A 172 -21.24 -16.82 -8.01
N MET A 173 -21.54 -16.47 -9.26
CA MET A 173 -20.70 -16.81 -10.41
C MET A 173 -19.33 -16.13 -10.35
N GLN A 174 -19.25 -14.87 -9.92
CA GLN A 174 -17.99 -14.17 -9.71
C GLN A 174 -17.15 -14.83 -8.61
N ILE A 175 -17.75 -15.21 -7.47
CA ILE A 175 -17.07 -15.96 -6.39
C ILE A 175 -16.55 -17.30 -6.92
N LYS A 176 -17.39 -18.07 -7.62
CA LYS A 176 -17.01 -19.38 -8.17
C LYS A 176 -15.90 -19.27 -9.20
N GLY A 177 -16.01 -18.29 -10.09
CA GLY A 177 -15.09 -18.04 -11.20
C GLY A 177 -13.85 -17.25 -10.83
N PHE A 178 -13.72 -16.78 -9.58
CA PHE A 178 -12.58 -16.00 -9.12
C PHE A 178 -11.30 -16.83 -9.31
N ARG A 179 -10.45 -16.40 -10.24
CA ARG A 179 -9.11 -16.94 -10.41
C ARG A 179 -8.15 -15.83 -10.05
N TYR A 180 -7.22 -16.15 -9.14
CA TYR A 180 -6.10 -15.29 -8.73
C TYR A 180 -5.20 -14.80 -9.90
N GLN A 181 -5.46 -15.24 -11.13
CA GLN A 181 -4.62 -15.02 -12.31
C GLN A 181 -5.15 -13.99 -13.32
N GLN A 182 -6.23 -13.24 -13.05
CA GLN A 182 -6.62 -12.12 -13.93
C GLN A 182 -5.78 -10.84 -13.71
N LYS A 183 -4.47 -10.98 -13.51
CA LYS A 183 -3.53 -9.87 -13.22
C LYS A 183 -3.44 -8.81 -14.35
N ASN A 184 -3.82 -9.16 -15.58
CA ASN A 184 -3.55 -8.32 -16.76
C ASN A 184 -4.50 -7.12 -16.94
N SER A 185 -5.26 -6.68 -15.93
CA SER A 185 -6.20 -5.57 -16.14
C SER A 185 -6.58 -4.70 -14.94
N PHE A 186 -6.01 -4.91 -13.75
CA PHE A 186 -6.44 -4.12 -12.57
C PHE A 186 -6.22 -2.62 -12.72
N PHE A 187 -5.20 -2.25 -13.49
CA PHE A 187 -4.84 -0.87 -13.79
C PHE A 187 -5.30 -0.40 -15.18
N ALA A 188 -5.90 -1.29 -15.98
CA ALA A 188 -6.33 -0.95 -17.33
C ALA A 188 -7.36 0.19 -17.31
N GLY A 189 -7.16 1.20 -18.16
CA GLY A 189 -8.02 2.38 -18.26
C GLY A 189 -7.87 3.39 -17.12
N LYS A 190 -6.98 3.16 -16.15
CA LYS A 190 -6.69 4.13 -15.08
C LYS A 190 -5.51 5.01 -15.44
N PHE A 191 -5.55 6.24 -14.94
CA PHE A 191 -4.42 7.17 -14.95
C PHE A 191 -3.79 7.23 -13.57
N PHE A 192 -2.46 7.13 -13.49
CA PHE A 192 -1.72 7.29 -12.23
C PHE A 192 -0.76 8.49 -12.33
N PRO A 193 -0.93 9.52 -11.47
CA PRO A 193 0.00 10.63 -11.40
C PRO A 193 1.31 10.21 -10.72
N GLY A 194 2.37 10.98 -10.98
CA GLY A 194 3.68 10.80 -10.39
C GLY A 194 4.77 10.36 -11.37
N VAL A 195 5.92 10.01 -10.79
CA VAL A 195 7.13 9.65 -11.52
C VAL A 195 7.36 8.16 -11.41
N PHE A 196 7.55 7.56 -12.57
CA PHE A 196 7.83 6.15 -12.73
C PHE A 196 9.24 5.99 -13.26
N CYS A 197 10.05 5.17 -12.62
CA CYS A 197 11.43 4.95 -13.01
C CYS A 197 11.70 3.46 -13.13
N ASP A 198 12.23 3.06 -14.28
CA ASP A 198 12.73 1.72 -14.43
C ASP A 198 13.90 1.46 -13.48
N LEU A 199 14.03 0.20 -13.07
CA LEU A 199 15.12 -0.26 -12.24
C LEU A 199 16.29 -0.70 -13.09
N GLU A 200 16.12 -1.77 -13.85
CA GLU A 200 17.17 -2.37 -14.64
C GLU A 200 17.72 -1.37 -15.66
N SER A 201 19.04 -1.27 -15.77
CA SER A 201 19.74 -0.38 -16.72
C SER A 201 19.47 1.13 -16.56
N THR A 202 18.57 1.54 -15.65
CA THR A 202 18.19 2.94 -15.41
C THR A 202 18.60 3.40 -14.01
N LEU A 203 17.93 2.91 -12.95
CA LEU A 203 18.32 3.19 -11.57
C LEU A 203 19.44 2.26 -11.08
N ILE A 204 19.47 1.02 -11.54
CA ILE A 204 20.46 0.00 -11.18
C ILE A 204 21.28 -0.36 -12.42
N ILE A 205 22.56 -0.01 -12.40
CA ILE A 205 23.51 -0.26 -13.48
C ILE A 205 24.59 -1.20 -12.94
N ASN A 206 24.78 -2.35 -13.59
CA ASN A 206 25.74 -3.38 -13.18
C ASN A 206 25.58 -3.82 -11.71
N GLY A 207 24.34 -3.95 -11.24
CA GLY A 207 24.02 -4.37 -9.86
C GLY A 207 24.25 -3.30 -8.80
N GLN A 208 24.54 -2.04 -9.18
CA GLN A 208 24.73 -0.93 -8.26
C GLN A 208 23.75 0.20 -8.54
N VAL A 209 23.34 0.91 -7.49
CA VAL A 209 22.46 2.08 -7.62
C VAL A 209 23.22 3.23 -8.29
N HIS A 210 22.65 3.75 -9.37
CA HIS A 210 23.16 4.91 -10.08
C HIS A 210 22.87 6.20 -9.29
N ASN A 211 23.87 6.67 -8.53
CA ASN A 211 23.76 7.83 -7.64
C ASN A 211 23.29 9.13 -8.32
N GLY A 212 23.55 9.29 -9.63
CA GLY A 212 23.05 10.44 -10.40
C GLY A 212 21.52 10.41 -10.51
N MET A 213 20.98 9.25 -10.89
CA MET A 213 19.54 9.03 -11.02
C MET A 213 18.84 9.05 -9.66
N LEU A 214 19.42 8.41 -8.64
CA LEU A 214 18.86 8.44 -7.28
C LEU A 214 18.65 9.87 -6.77
N ARG A 215 19.70 10.71 -6.82
CA ARG A 215 19.60 12.12 -6.39
C ARG A 215 18.62 12.94 -7.23
N PHE A 216 18.45 12.58 -8.50
CA PHE A 216 17.47 13.23 -9.36
C PHE A 216 16.04 12.85 -8.95
N LEU A 217 15.78 11.56 -8.69
CA LEU A 217 14.49 11.08 -8.19
C LEU A 217 14.16 11.62 -6.80
N GLU A 218 15.15 11.75 -5.90
CA GLU A 218 14.97 12.35 -4.57
C GLU A 218 14.43 13.78 -4.68
N ARG A 219 14.97 14.59 -5.60
CA ARG A 219 14.46 15.95 -5.85
C ARG A 219 13.04 15.94 -6.43
N LEU A 220 12.74 15.02 -7.35
CA LEU A 220 11.38 14.88 -7.88
C LEU A 220 10.38 14.45 -6.80
N SER A 221 10.84 13.67 -5.81
CA SER A 221 10.01 13.14 -4.72
C SER A 221 9.49 14.21 -3.76
N GLU A 222 10.09 15.41 -3.77
CA GLU A 222 9.61 16.57 -3.00
C GLU A 222 8.24 17.05 -3.48
N SER A 223 7.88 16.78 -4.73
CA SER A 223 6.64 17.26 -5.36
C SER A 223 5.85 16.20 -6.10
N ASN A 224 6.33 14.96 -6.15
CA ASN A 224 5.70 13.85 -6.87
C ASN A 224 5.85 12.56 -6.07
N SER A 225 4.90 11.63 -6.22
CA SER A 225 5.13 10.23 -5.82
C SER A 225 6.16 9.59 -6.75
N ILE A 226 7.03 8.74 -6.20
CA ILE A 226 7.98 7.95 -6.99
C ILE A 226 7.57 6.48 -6.92
N THR A 227 7.39 5.87 -8.09
CA THR A 227 7.22 4.42 -8.24
C THR A 227 8.39 3.87 -9.05
N LEU A 228 9.00 2.82 -8.54
CA LEU A 228 10.01 2.03 -9.22
C LEU A 228 9.34 0.88 -9.97
N TRP A 229 9.83 0.63 -11.17
CA TRP A 229 9.33 -0.39 -12.07
C TRP A 229 10.40 -1.40 -12.42
N THR A 230 9.96 -2.64 -12.64
CA THR A 230 10.87 -3.70 -13.06
C THR A 230 10.19 -4.66 -14.04
N GLY A 231 10.98 -5.21 -14.95
CA GLY A 231 10.59 -6.35 -15.77
C GLY A 231 10.95 -7.71 -15.16
N GLY A 232 11.81 -7.71 -14.14
CA GLY A 232 12.40 -8.88 -13.50
C GLY A 232 11.77 -9.29 -12.16
N ASP A 233 12.62 -9.80 -11.27
CA ASP A 233 12.23 -10.34 -9.97
C ASP A 233 12.05 -9.24 -8.92
N ILE A 234 10.79 -8.95 -8.59
CA ILE A 234 10.41 -7.93 -7.60
C ILE A 234 11.04 -8.21 -6.24
N GLU A 235 11.07 -9.47 -5.78
CA GLU A 235 11.54 -9.79 -4.43
C GLU A 235 13.05 -9.52 -4.29
N CYS A 236 13.82 -9.92 -5.32
CA CYS A 236 15.25 -9.68 -5.37
C CYS A 236 15.57 -8.17 -5.36
N PHE A 237 14.91 -7.40 -6.22
CA PHE A 237 15.14 -5.96 -6.27
C PHE A 237 14.63 -5.23 -5.03
N GLN A 238 13.54 -5.69 -4.42
CA GLN A 238 13.03 -5.09 -3.19
C GLN A 238 14.04 -5.20 -2.04
N GLN A 239 14.74 -6.33 -1.91
CA GLN A 239 15.80 -6.48 -0.91
C GLN A 239 16.97 -5.54 -1.18
N LEU A 240 17.43 -5.48 -2.43
CA LEU A 240 18.49 -4.57 -2.84
C LEU A 240 18.13 -3.11 -2.50
N LEU A 241 16.94 -2.64 -2.87
CA LEU A 241 16.50 -1.27 -2.57
C LEU A 241 16.51 -0.96 -1.07
N LEU A 242 16.10 -1.93 -0.22
CA LEU A 242 16.11 -1.77 1.23
C LEU A 242 17.52 -1.73 1.83
N GLU A 243 18.52 -2.30 1.18
CA GLU A 243 19.94 -2.14 1.58
C GLU A 243 20.43 -0.71 1.35
N TYR A 244 19.91 -0.03 0.33
CA TYR A 244 20.20 1.37 0.02
C TYR A 244 19.26 2.36 0.71
N ASN A 245 18.38 1.91 1.62
CA ASN A 245 17.33 2.72 2.26
C ASN A 245 16.38 3.40 1.26
N ILE A 246 16.13 2.75 0.12
CA ILE A 246 15.16 3.23 -0.87
C ILE A 246 13.82 2.56 -0.56
N PHE A 247 12.90 3.39 -0.06
CA PHE A 247 11.58 2.94 0.37
C PHE A 247 10.47 3.23 -0.64
N TRP A 248 10.80 3.68 -1.85
CA TRP A 248 9.82 3.85 -2.91
C TRP A 248 9.17 2.52 -3.29
N LYS A 249 7.97 2.62 -3.86
CA LYS A 249 7.14 1.49 -4.20
C LYS A 249 7.74 0.77 -5.41
N LEU A 250 7.96 -0.54 -5.34
CA LEU A 250 8.41 -1.35 -6.48
C LEU A 250 7.26 -2.20 -7.03
N VAL A 251 7.02 -2.16 -8.34
CA VAL A 251 6.02 -3.00 -9.01
C VAL A 251 6.48 -3.51 -10.37
N SER A 252 5.81 -4.55 -10.88
CA SER A 252 6.05 -5.02 -12.23
C SER A 252 5.46 -4.07 -13.26
N LYS A 253 6.19 -3.78 -14.34
CA LYS A 253 5.64 -3.08 -15.52
C LYS A 253 4.44 -3.84 -16.11
N ARG A 254 4.42 -5.18 -16.01
CA ARG A 254 3.38 -6.03 -16.61
C ARG A 254 2.00 -5.81 -16.00
N ASP A 255 1.93 -5.35 -14.75
CA ASP A 255 0.66 -5.10 -14.07
C ASP A 255 -0.06 -3.86 -14.64
N PHE A 256 0.67 -2.99 -15.36
CA PHE A 256 0.17 -1.71 -15.89
C PHE A 256 -0.34 -1.79 -17.33
N PHE A 257 -0.52 -2.98 -17.90
CA PHE A 257 -1.04 -3.12 -19.25
C PHE A 257 -2.38 -2.36 -19.42
N GLY A 258 -2.42 -1.44 -20.39
CA GLY A 258 -3.59 -0.60 -20.66
C GLY A 258 -3.79 0.58 -19.70
N ALA A 259 -2.90 0.80 -18.73
CA ALA A 259 -2.89 1.97 -17.87
C ALA A 259 -2.24 3.19 -18.57
N GLU A 260 -2.42 4.37 -17.99
CA GLU A 260 -1.71 5.60 -18.35
C GLU A 260 -0.96 6.13 -17.12
N VAL A 261 0.27 6.58 -17.32
CA VAL A 261 1.07 7.23 -16.28
C VAL A 261 1.53 8.63 -16.69
N GLU A 262 1.82 9.47 -15.71
CA GLU A 262 2.25 10.84 -15.95
C GLU A 262 3.66 10.92 -16.54
N LYS A 263 4.68 10.45 -15.82
CA LYS A 263 6.08 10.57 -16.24
C LYS A 263 6.82 9.27 -16.09
N ALA A 264 7.50 8.79 -17.14
CA ALA A 264 8.32 7.58 -17.09
C ALA A 264 9.78 7.85 -17.50
N PHE A 265 10.70 7.26 -16.76
CA PHE A 265 12.14 7.19 -17.05
C PHE A 265 12.53 5.74 -17.31
N ASP A 266 13.13 5.47 -18.46
CA ASP A 266 13.44 4.12 -18.92
C ASP A 266 14.65 4.16 -19.89
N ASP A 267 15.39 3.06 -20.01
CA ASP A 267 16.52 2.97 -20.96
C ASP A 267 16.06 2.56 -22.37
N GLU A 268 14.87 1.97 -22.49
CA GLU A 268 14.27 1.62 -23.77
C GLU A 268 13.68 2.85 -24.50
N ASP A 269 13.56 2.78 -25.83
CA ASP A 269 12.81 3.79 -26.58
C ASP A 269 11.31 3.65 -26.32
N PHE A 270 10.57 4.77 -26.28
CA PHE A 270 9.13 4.78 -25.99
C PHE A 270 8.32 3.80 -26.86
N HIS A 271 8.64 3.66 -28.15
CA HIS A 271 7.94 2.72 -29.03
C HIS A 271 8.14 1.27 -28.56
N VAL A 272 9.37 0.88 -28.21
CA VAL A 272 9.70 -0.47 -27.73
C VAL A 272 9.00 -0.72 -26.39
N PHE A 273 9.09 0.24 -25.47
CA PHE A 273 8.41 0.21 -24.19
C PHE A 273 6.89 0.02 -24.35
N TYR A 274 6.26 0.84 -25.20
CA TYR A 274 4.81 0.78 -25.43
C TYR A 274 4.38 -0.54 -26.07
N GLU A 275 5.12 -1.04 -27.06
CA GLU A 275 4.82 -2.32 -27.71
C GLU A 275 4.90 -3.49 -26.73
N LYS A 276 5.91 -3.46 -25.84
CA LYS A 276 6.18 -4.53 -24.88
C LYS A 276 5.19 -4.55 -23.71
N TYR A 277 4.81 -3.38 -23.20
CA TYR A 277 4.03 -3.28 -21.96
C TYR A 277 2.63 -2.71 -22.14
N GLY A 278 2.30 -2.08 -23.26
CA GLY A 278 0.99 -1.48 -23.50
C GLY A 278 0.63 -0.35 -22.53
N ILE A 279 1.63 0.33 -21.95
CA ILE A 279 1.46 1.41 -20.97
C ILE A 279 1.55 2.75 -21.69
N LYS A 280 0.53 3.60 -21.55
CA LYS A 280 0.57 4.97 -22.06
C LYS A 280 1.35 5.86 -21.10
N VAL A 281 2.15 6.79 -21.63
CA VAL A 281 2.96 7.72 -20.83
C VAL A 281 2.77 9.13 -21.38
N ARG A 282 2.47 10.12 -20.54
CA ARG A 282 2.33 11.52 -20.98
C ARG A 282 3.68 12.18 -21.27
N GLU A 283 4.66 11.95 -20.39
CA GLU A 283 6.03 12.41 -20.56
C GLU A 283 7.00 11.23 -20.41
N PHE A 284 7.62 10.82 -21.50
CA PHE A 284 8.60 9.73 -21.52
C PHE A 284 10.01 10.30 -21.70
N VAL A 285 10.93 9.94 -20.82
CA VAL A 285 12.32 10.37 -20.86
C VAL A 285 13.21 9.15 -20.94
N LYS A 286 13.91 9.00 -22.07
CA LYS A 286 14.94 7.99 -22.22
C LYS A 286 16.19 8.41 -21.46
N ILE A 287 16.75 7.51 -20.65
CA ILE A 287 17.99 7.73 -19.87
C ILE A 287 19.22 7.22 -20.62
#